data_AF-A0A7C6Z108-F1
#
_entry.id   AF-A0A7C6Z108-F1
#
_cell.length_a   1.000
_cell.length_b   1.000
_cell.length_c   1.000
_cell.angle_alpha   90.00
_cell.angle_beta   90.00
_cell.angle_gamma   90.00
#
_symmetry.space_group_name_H-M   'P 1'
#
loop_
_entity.id
_entity.type
_entity.pdbx_description
1 polymer ?
#
loop_
_entity_poly.entity_id
_entity_poly.type
_entity_poly.pdbx_seq_one_letter_code
_entity_poly.pdbx_strand_id
1 'polypeptide(L)'
;MHEIEDIIDIVQTEIIKYLSTMLSRSSLTERQSIRLAGLMHVTNDIERIGDHCQNIAEFAEWKQEDKIPFSQEALEEITDAFILVNTMVDDSIHALHDGDVDLAKKVLLEEEEVDKLEENLRYRHLERLTSGLCDPKAAVIFIELIHTLERIADHSNNIAEAVLSDYNINPEIL
;
A
#
# COMPACT_ATOMS: atom_id res chain seq x y z
N MET A 1 -0.29 -8.91 -15.75
CA MET A 1 -0.60 -7.89 -14.74
C MET A 1 -2.00 -7.35 -14.94
N HIS A 2 -2.31 -6.76 -16.11
CA HIS A 2 -3.64 -6.24 -16.42
C HIS A 2 -4.81 -7.20 -16.14
N GLU A 3 -4.70 -8.48 -16.52
CA GLU A 3 -5.78 -9.46 -16.23
C GLU A 3 -6.03 -9.68 -14.73
N ILE A 4 -5.00 -9.53 -13.88
CA ILE A 4 -5.15 -9.65 -12.43
C ILE A 4 -5.80 -8.39 -11.86
N GLU A 5 -5.42 -7.22 -12.36
CA GLU A 5 -6.03 -5.96 -11.92
C GLU A 5 -7.51 -5.88 -12.27
N ASP A 6 -7.88 -6.27 -13.50
CA ASP A 6 -9.29 -6.38 -13.90
C ASP A 6 -10.09 -7.28 -12.95
N ILE A 7 -9.47 -8.34 -12.41
CA ILE A 7 -10.10 -9.23 -11.44
C ILE A 7 -10.26 -8.53 -10.08
N ILE A 8 -9.25 -7.78 -9.63
CA ILE A 8 -9.29 -7.02 -8.37
C ILE A 8 -10.43 -5.99 -8.42
N ASP A 9 -10.55 -5.23 -9.51
CA ASP A 9 -11.65 -4.27 -9.75
C ASP A 9 -13.04 -4.91 -9.67
N ILE A 10 -13.21 -6.07 -10.32
CA ILE A 10 -14.47 -6.82 -10.32
C ILE A 10 -14.81 -7.28 -8.90
N VAL A 11 -13.82 -7.80 -8.17
CA VAL A 11 -14.00 -8.27 -6.79
C VAL A 11 -14.35 -7.12 -5.86
N GLN A 12 -13.65 -5.98 -5.96
CA GLN A 12 -13.93 -4.76 -5.22
C GLN A 12 -15.38 -4.30 -5.43
N THR A 13 -15.82 -4.23 -6.70
CA THR A 13 -17.19 -3.84 -7.08
C THR A 13 -18.24 -4.76 -6.45
N GLU A 14 -18.07 -6.08 -6.54
CA GLU A 14 -19.05 -7.02 -6.01
C GLU A 14 -19.07 -7.05 -4.47
N ILE A 15 -17.92 -6.86 -3.80
CA ILE A 15 -17.85 -6.71 -2.34
C ILE A 15 -18.58 -5.44 -1.89
N ILE A 16 -18.30 -4.28 -2.49
CA ILE A 16 -18.95 -3.01 -2.14
C ILE A 16 -20.46 -3.10 -2.34
N LYS A 17 -20.92 -3.72 -3.43
CA LYS A 17 -22.34 -3.94 -3.71
C LYS A 17 -23.01 -4.85 -2.68
N TYR A 18 -22.32 -5.89 -2.24
CA TYR A 18 -22.80 -6.77 -1.17
C TYR A 18 -22.94 -6.01 0.15
N LEU A 19 -21.90 -5.31 0.58
CA LEU A 19 -21.88 -4.54 1.84
C LEU A 19 -22.93 -3.42 1.83
N SER A 20 -23.10 -2.70 0.71
CA SER A 20 -24.09 -1.62 0.59
C SER A 20 -25.53 -2.17 0.61
N THR A 21 -25.76 -3.33 0.00
CA THR A 21 -27.04 -4.02 0.10
C THR A 21 -27.34 -4.38 1.55
N MET A 22 -26.36 -4.87 2.32
CA MET A 22 -26.54 -5.18 3.75
C MET A 22 -26.88 -3.93 4.57
N LEU A 23 -26.17 -2.81 4.37
CA LEU A 23 -26.47 -1.54 5.04
C LEU A 23 -27.90 -1.07 4.75
N SER A 24 -28.36 -1.17 3.50
CA SER A 24 -29.70 -0.71 3.11
C SER A 24 -30.86 -1.50 3.73
N ARG A 25 -30.65 -2.77 4.11
CA ARG A 25 -31.71 -3.67 4.62
C ARG A 25 -32.09 -3.42 6.08
N SER A 26 -31.52 -2.41 6.74
CA SER A 26 -32.04 -1.75 7.94
C SER A 26 -32.19 -2.60 9.23
N SER A 27 -31.49 -3.73 9.34
CA SER A 27 -31.51 -4.59 10.55
C SER A 27 -30.18 -4.64 11.31
N LEU A 28 -29.34 -3.62 11.15
CA LEU A 28 -27.99 -3.59 11.73
C LEU A 28 -27.95 -2.73 13.00
N THR A 29 -27.14 -3.15 13.97
CA THR A 29 -26.76 -2.29 15.09
C THR A 29 -25.83 -1.17 14.62
N GLU A 30 -25.66 -0.14 15.46
CA GLU A 30 -24.68 0.93 15.22
C GLU A 30 -23.26 0.37 14.99
N ARG A 31 -22.82 -0.53 15.88
CA ARG A 31 -21.53 -1.24 15.75
C ARG A 31 -21.41 -1.97 14.41
N GLN A 32 -22.45 -2.71 13.99
CA GLN A 32 -22.43 -3.41 12.72
C GLN A 32 -22.37 -2.44 11.53
N SER A 33 -23.07 -1.32 11.61
CA SER A 33 -23.07 -0.31 10.55
C SER A 33 -21.70 0.33 10.38
N ILE A 34 -21.03 0.67 11.49
CA ILE A 34 -19.66 1.21 11.50
C ILE A 34 -18.68 0.18 10.90
N ARG A 35 -18.74 -1.08 11.36
CA ARG A 35 -17.89 -2.16 10.85
C ARG A 35 -18.06 -2.37 9.34
N LEU A 36 -19.30 -2.37 8.85
CA LEU A 36 -19.57 -2.51 7.41
C LEU A 36 -19.01 -1.33 6.60
N ALA A 37 -19.12 -0.10 7.10
CA ALA A 37 -18.53 1.06 6.47
C ALA A 37 -16.99 0.97 6.45
N GLY A 38 -16.36 0.54 7.55
CA GLY A 38 -14.92 0.29 7.62
C GLY A 38 -14.46 -0.75 6.58
N LEU A 39 -15.20 -1.86 6.45
CA LEU A 39 -14.90 -2.89 5.45
C LEU A 39 -15.02 -2.38 4.00
N MET A 40 -15.91 -1.42 3.72
CA MET A 40 -15.97 -0.78 2.40
C MET A 40 -14.70 0.03 2.11
N HIS A 41 -14.20 0.78 3.09
CA HIS A 41 -12.95 1.54 2.96
C HIS A 41 -11.76 0.59 2.75
N VAL A 42 -11.62 -0.42 3.60
CA VAL A 42 -10.59 -1.47 3.47
C VAL A 42 -10.64 -2.15 2.10
N THR A 43 -11.82 -2.43 1.56
CA THR A 43 -11.96 -3.03 0.22
C THR A 43 -11.40 -2.10 -0.86
N ASN A 44 -11.59 -0.79 -0.73
CA ASN A 44 -11.00 0.19 -1.62
C ASN A 44 -9.48 0.29 -1.43
N ASP A 45 -8.96 0.27 -0.20
CA ASP A 45 -7.50 0.27 0.05
C ASP A 45 -6.81 -0.95 -0.59
N ILE A 46 -7.41 -2.14 -0.54
CA ILE A 46 -6.86 -3.34 -1.20
C ILE A 46 -6.81 -3.18 -2.73
N GLU A 47 -7.84 -2.59 -3.34
CA GLU A 47 -7.82 -2.31 -4.78
C GLU A 47 -6.75 -1.26 -5.15
N ARG A 48 -6.57 -0.22 -4.33
CA ARG A 48 -5.50 0.75 -4.54
C ARG A 48 -4.10 0.16 -4.46
N ILE A 49 -3.89 -0.86 -3.62
CA ILE A 49 -2.64 -1.63 -3.62
C ILE A 49 -2.47 -2.35 -4.97
N GLY A 50 -3.54 -2.91 -5.54
CA GLY A 50 -3.56 -3.51 -6.89
C GLY A 50 -3.15 -2.52 -7.98
N ASP A 51 -3.84 -1.38 -8.04
CA ASP A 51 -3.53 -0.24 -8.92
C ASP A 51 -2.02 0.11 -8.89
N HIS A 52 -1.46 0.21 -7.68
CA HIS A 52 -0.06 0.56 -7.48
C HIS A 52 0.89 -0.56 -7.90
N CYS A 53 0.52 -1.82 -7.69
CA CYS A 53 1.25 -2.95 -8.26
C CYS A 53 1.26 -2.92 -9.80
N GLN A 54 0.16 -2.53 -10.44
CA GLN A 54 0.12 -2.33 -11.89
C GLN A 54 1.09 -1.23 -12.34
N ASN A 55 1.10 -0.07 -11.66
CA ASN A 55 2.05 1.00 -11.96
C ASN A 55 3.51 0.53 -11.86
N ILE A 56 3.85 -0.26 -10.84
CA ILE A 56 5.20 -0.84 -10.69
C ILE A 56 5.56 -1.73 -11.88
N ALA A 57 4.62 -2.54 -12.37
CA ALA A 57 4.85 -3.37 -13.55
C ALA A 57 5.08 -2.51 -14.80
N GLU A 58 4.28 -1.46 -15.01
CA GLU A 58 4.44 -0.53 -16.13
C GLU A 58 5.80 0.20 -16.08
N PHE A 59 6.26 0.59 -14.89
CA PHE A 59 7.61 1.16 -14.70
C PHE A 59 8.72 0.17 -15.03
N ALA A 60 8.56 -1.11 -14.67
CA ALA A 60 9.52 -2.15 -14.99
C ALA A 60 9.59 -2.41 -16.52
N GLU A 61 8.44 -2.44 -17.20
CA GLU A 61 8.33 -2.55 -18.65
C GLU A 61 9.00 -1.36 -19.33
N TRP A 62 8.66 -0.13 -18.93
CA TRP A 62 9.28 1.08 -19.47
C TRP A 62 10.80 1.07 -19.31
N LYS A 63 11.30 0.74 -18.12
CA LYS A 63 12.75 0.61 -17.85
C LYS A 63 13.40 -0.40 -18.79
N GLN A 64 12.74 -1.53 -19.06
CA GLN A 64 13.25 -2.59 -19.93
C GLN A 64 13.27 -2.17 -21.40
N GLU A 65 12.19 -1.58 -21.90
CA GLU A 65 12.04 -1.14 -23.29
C GLU A 65 13.07 -0.06 -23.66
N ASP A 66 13.21 0.96 -22.81
CA ASP A 66 14.14 2.06 -23.00
C ASP A 66 15.57 1.74 -22.56
N LYS A 67 15.80 0.53 -22.02
CA LYS A 67 17.09 0.03 -21.52
C LYS A 67 17.72 0.97 -20.50
N ILE A 68 16.90 1.52 -19.60
CA ILE A 68 17.31 2.50 -18.61
C ILE A 68 18.12 1.78 -17.52
N PRO A 69 19.40 2.16 -17.32
CA PRO A 69 20.25 1.51 -16.34
C PRO A 69 19.98 2.08 -14.94
N PHE A 70 19.92 1.21 -13.94
CA PHE A 70 19.98 1.59 -12.53
C PHE A 70 21.36 1.20 -11.99
N SER A 71 21.90 1.97 -11.04
CA SER A 71 23.11 1.56 -10.33
C SER A 71 22.83 0.34 -9.46
N GLN A 72 23.87 -0.41 -9.10
CA GLN A 72 23.72 -1.58 -8.23
C GLN A 72 23.13 -1.19 -6.87
N GLU A 73 23.60 -0.07 -6.31
CA GLU A 73 23.14 0.47 -5.04
C GLU A 73 21.66 0.86 -5.10
N ALA A 74 21.22 1.47 -6.21
CA ALA A 74 19.81 1.81 -6.41
C ALA A 74 18.91 0.56 -6.47
N LEU A 75 19.39 -0.54 -7.06
CA LEU A 75 18.65 -1.80 -7.13
C LEU A 75 18.53 -2.48 -5.76
N GLU A 76 19.60 -2.49 -4.96
CA GLU A 76 19.60 -3.02 -3.59
C GLU A 76 18.63 -2.23 -2.72
N GLU A 77 18.71 -0.90 -2.79
CA GLU A 77 17.81 0.02 -2.09
C GLU A 77 16.32 -0.19 -2.42
N ILE A 78 15.98 -0.35 -3.70
CA ILE A 78 14.60 -0.66 -4.12
C ILE A 78 14.16 -2.03 -3.60
N THR A 79 15.07 -3.02 -3.63
CA THR A 79 14.76 -4.38 -3.18
C THR A 79 14.42 -4.40 -1.69
N ASP A 80 15.20 -3.70 -0.87
CA ASP A 80 14.95 -3.59 0.57
C ASP A 80 13.60 -2.90 0.86
N ALA A 81 13.31 -1.80 0.15
CA ALA A 81 12.03 -1.11 0.27
C ALA A 81 10.85 -2.00 -0.12
N PHE A 82 10.97 -2.75 -1.22
CA PHE A 82 9.95 -3.68 -1.68
C PHE A 82 9.67 -4.79 -0.66
N ILE A 83 10.71 -5.36 -0.03
CA ILE A 83 10.57 -6.40 0.98
C ILE A 83 9.80 -5.87 2.20
N LEU A 84 10.13 -4.67 2.67
CA LEU A 84 9.44 -4.04 3.79
C LEU A 84 7.96 -3.81 3.46
N VAL A 85 7.66 -3.16 2.34
CA VAL A 85 6.29 -2.85 1.93
C VAL A 85 5.47 -4.12 1.68
N ASN A 86 6.05 -5.17 1.07
CA ASN A 86 5.36 -6.45 0.92
C ASN A 86 5.02 -7.08 2.28
N THR A 87 5.93 -6.96 3.25
CA THR A 87 5.67 -7.46 4.62
C THR A 87 4.52 -6.69 5.27
N MET A 88 4.46 -5.36 5.10
CA MET A 88 3.35 -4.55 5.61
C MET A 88 2.01 -4.94 5.00
N VAL A 89 1.96 -5.20 3.69
CA VAL A 89 0.74 -5.69 3.01
C VAL A 89 0.30 -7.00 3.64
N ASP A 90 1.20 -8.00 3.72
CA ASP A 90 0.88 -9.30 4.31
C ASP A 90 0.40 -9.16 5.77
N ASP A 91 1.11 -8.39 6.58
CA ASP A 91 0.79 -8.19 8.00
C ASP A 91 -0.54 -7.46 8.20
N SER A 92 -0.85 -6.45 7.38
CA SER A 92 -2.13 -5.73 7.45
C SER A 92 -3.32 -6.64 7.12
N ILE A 93 -3.17 -7.54 6.13
CA ILE A 93 -4.20 -8.51 5.76
C ILE A 93 -4.38 -9.57 6.84
N HIS A 94 -3.29 -10.09 7.42
CA HIS A 94 -3.38 -11.02 8.55
C HIS A 94 -4.02 -10.35 9.78
N ALA A 95 -3.65 -9.12 10.08
CA ALA A 95 -4.23 -8.35 11.17
C ALA A 95 -5.74 -8.16 10.98
N LEU A 96 -6.18 -7.86 9.76
CA LEU A 96 -7.60 -7.74 9.42
C LEU A 96 -8.35 -9.08 9.55
N HIS A 97 -7.76 -10.15 9.04
CA HIS A 97 -8.38 -11.47 9.05
C HIS A 97 -8.58 -12.02 10.48
N ASP A 98 -7.54 -11.95 11.30
CA ASP A 98 -7.53 -12.53 12.65
C ASP A 98 -7.97 -11.53 13.74
N GLY A 99 -8.11 -10.25 13.38
CA GLY A 99 -8.30 -9.17 14.33
C GLY A 99 -7.08 -8.97 15.23
N ASP A 100 -5.86 -9.15 14.71
CA ASP A 100 -4.62 -9.03 15.48
C ASP A 100 -4.23 -7.55 15.65
N VAL A 101 -4.49 -7.02 16.85
CA VAL A 101 -4.20 -5.64 17.23
C VAL A 101 -2.71 -5.34 17.32
N ASP A 102 -1.90 -6.30 17.75
CA ASP A 102 -0.48 -6.07 17.93
C ASP A 102 0.23 -6.08 16.57
N LEU A 103 -0.23 -6.93 15.65
CA LEU A 103 0.20 -6.90 14.25
C LEU A 103 -0.22 -5.61 13.55
N ALA A 104 -1.46 -5.14 13.76
CA ALA A 104 -1.89 -3.84 13.23
C ALA A 104 -1.00 -2.67 13.71
N LYS A 105 -0.65 -2.64 15.00
CA LYS A 105 0.27 -1.61 15.54
C LYS A 105 1.68 -1.70 14.94
N LYS A 106 2.15 -2.91 14.62
CA LYS A 106 3.43 -3.10 13.94
C LYS A 106 3.41 -2.42 12.57
N VAL A 107 2.34 -2.62 11.79
CA VAL A 107 2.18 -1.99 10.47
C VAL A 107 2.20 -0.46 10.56
N LEU A 108 1.52 0.13 11.56
CA LEU A 108 1.56 1.58 11.80
C LEU A 108 2.98 2.11 12.03
N LEU A 109 3.82 1.36 12.77
CA LEU A 109 5.21 1.76 13.01
C LEU A 109 6.08 1.59 11.77
N GLU A 110 5.80 0.58 10.95
CA GLU A 110 6.54 0.32 9.71
C GLU A 110 6.22 1.35 8.63
N GLU A 111 5.00 1.91 8.60
CA GLU A 111 4.67 3.04 7.71
C GLU A 111 5.55 4.26 7.99
N GLU A 112 5.74 4.62 9.27
CA GLU A 112 6.66 5.70 9.63
C GLU A 112 8.12 5.40 9.23
N GLU A 113 8.50 4.13 9.11
CA GLU A 113 9.81 3.72 8.60
C GLU A 113 9.90 3.85 7.08
N VAL A 114 8.82 3.51 6.35
CA VAL A 114 8.72 3.66 4.89
C VAL A 114 8.78 5.13 4.47
N ASP A 115 8.08 6.02 5.17
CA ASP A 115 8.15 7.48 4.94
C ASP A 115 9.59 8.01 4.97
N LYS A 116 10.30 7.63 6.04
CA LYS A 116 11.71 8.01 6.22
C LYS A 116 12.58 7.35 5.16
N LEU A 117 12.27 6.11 4.77
CA LEU A 117 13.00 5.40 3.74
C LEU A 117 12.83 6.08 2.38
N GLU A 118 11.62 6.50 2.00
CA GLU A 118 11.37 7.25 0.77
C GLU A 118 12.23 8.53 0.71
N GLU A 119 12.19 9.36 1.76
CA GLU A 119 12.95 10.60 1.81
C GLU A 119 14.45 10.35 1.59
N ASN A 120 14.99 9.34 2.29
CA ASN A 120 16.39 8.94 2.20
C ASN A 120 16.74 8.38 0.82
N LEU A 121 15.86 7.60 0.19
CA LEU A 121 16.08 7.04 -1.14
C LEU A 121 16.10 8.13 -2.22
N ARG A 122 15.18 9.10 -2.13
CA ARG A 122 15.15 10.25 -3.03
C ARG A 122 16.42 11.10 -2.90
N TYR A 123 16.87 11.36 -1.67
CA TYR A 123 18.11 12.07 -1.42
C TYR A 123 19.33 11.35 -2.00
N ARG A 124 19.50 10.05 -1.71
CA ARG A 124 20.62 9.25 -2.23
C ARG A 124 20.61 9.16 -3.76
N HIS A 125 19.42 9.07 -4.37
CA HIS A 125 19.30 9.08 -5.82
C HIS A 125 19.76 10.42 -6.43
N LEU A 126 19.40 11.55 -5.79
CA LEU A 126 19.88 12.87 -6.21
C LEU A 126 21.40 13.01 -6.09
N GLU A 127 22.02 12.48 -5.03
CA GLU A 127 23.48 12.45 -4.90
C GLU A 127 24.15 11.65 -6.03
N ARG A 128 23.58 10.50 -6.41
CA ARG A 128 24.08 9.70 -7.54
C ARG A 128 23.97 10.46 -8.86
N LEU A 129 22.87 11.17 -9.09
CA LEU A 129 22.67 11.99 -10.29
C LEU A 129 23.69 13.13 -10.37
N THR A 130 23.85 13.89 -9.28
CA THR A 130 24.77 15.03 -9.23
C THR A 130 26.24 14.62 -9.31
N SER A 131 26.57 13.40 -8.88
CA SER A 131 27.92 12.82 -8.97
C SER A 131 28.21 12.11 -10.29
N GLY A 132 27.25 12.04 -11.22
CA GLY A 132 27.40 11.35 -12.51
C GLY A 132 27.46 9.82 -12.40
N LEU A 133 26.98 9.26 -11.30
CA LEU A 133 26.94 7.81 -11.02
C LEU A 133 25.63 7.15 -11.47
N CYS A 134 24.63 7.94 -11.88
CA CYS A 134 23.35 7.46 -12.38
C CYS A 134 22.97 8.16 -13.69
N ASP A 135 22.30 7.43 -14.58
CA ASP A 135 21.73 7.99 -15.81
C ASP A 135 20.54 8.90 -15.45
N PRO A 136 20.49 10.16 -15.93
CA PRO A 136 19.36 11.06 -15.70
C PRO A 136 18.01 10.49 -16.13
N LYS A 137 17.97 9.58 -17.10
CA LYS A 137 16.73 8.91 -17.52
C LYS A 137 16.15 8.00 -16.44
N ALA A 138 16.97 7.51 -15.52
CA ALA A 138 16.52 6.67 -14.40
C ALA A 138 15.78 7.46 -13.31
N ALA A 139 15.96 8.78 -13.27
CA ALA A 139 15.43 9.63 -12.19
C ALA A 139 13.91 9.56 -12.08
N VAL A 140 13.21 9.64 -13.21
CA VAL A 140 11.74 9.64 -13.23
C VAL A 140 11.22 8.30 -12.73
N ILE A 141 11.67 7.19 -13.33
CA ILE A 141 11.23 5.84 -12.95
C ILE A 141 11.56 5.54 -11.49
N PHE A 142 12.75 5.91 -11.01
CA PHE A 142 13.14 5.66 -9.64
C PHE A 142 12.25 6.40 -8.64
N ILE A 143 11.98 7.70 -8.88
CA ILE A 143 11.16 8.51 -7.98
C ILE A 143 9.72 8.01 -7.96
N GLU A 144 9.13 7.75 -9.13
CA GLU A 144 7.75 7.25 -9.23
C GLU A 144 7.61 5.87 -8.58
N LEU A 145 8.62 5.01 -8.71
CA LEU A 145 8.63 3.69 -8.07
C LEU A 145 8.64 3.80 -6.54
N ILE A 146 9.54 4.60 -5.96
CA ILE A 146 9.62 4.74 -4.50
C ILE A 146 8.34 5.37 -3.95
N HIS A 147 7.80 6.40 -4.62
CA HIS A 147 6.54 7.01 -4.21
C HIS A 147 5.36 6.02 -4.31
N THR A 148 5.36 5.15 -5.32
CA THR A 148 4.33 4.10 -5.43
C THR A 148 4.44 3.06 -4.32
N LEU A 149 5.66 2.75 -3.84
CA LEU A 149 5.86 1.87 -2.69
C LEU A 149 5.35 2.50 -1.38
N GLU A 150 5.59 3.79 -1.17
CA GLU A 150 5.02 4.53 -0.02
C GLU A 150 3.50 4.52 -0.06
N ARG A 151 2.87 4.76 -1.21
CA ARG A 151 1.40 4.68 -1.31
C ARG A 151 0.84 3.30 -1.00
N ILE A 152 1.56 2.21 -1.32
CA ILE A 152 1.16 0.86 -0.90
C ILE A 152 1.28 0.70 0.63
N ALA A 153 2.32 1.27 1.22
CA ALA A 153 2.49 1.30 2.67
C ALA A 153 1.35 2.06 3.37
N ASP A 154 0.96 3.23 2.84
CA ASP A 154 -0.19 4.02 3.31
C ASP A 154 -1.49 3.22 3.29
N HIS A 155 -1.77 2.53 2.18
CA HIS A 155 -2.97 1.70 2.09
C HIS A 155 -2.92 0.51 3.06
N SER A 156 -1.74 -0.06 3.30
CA SER A 156 -1.55 -1.09 4.34
C SER A 156 -1.77 -0.53 5.75
N ASN A 157 -1.34 0.70 6.00
CA ASN A 157 -1.58 1.43 7.24
C ASN A 157 -3.08 1.68 7.46
N ASN A 158 -3.82 2.16 6.44
CA ASN A 158 -5.28 2.34 6.51
C ASN A 158 -6.01 1.03 6.89
N ILE A 159 -5.58 -0.10 6.34
CA ILE A 159 -6.13 -1.41 6.67
C ILE A 159 -5.88 -1.73 8.15
N ALA A 160 -4.66 -1.51 8.64
CA ALA A 160 -4.32 -1.72 10.04
C ALA A 160 -5.09 -0.76 10.99
N GLU A 161 -5.26 0.52 10.63
CA GLU A 161 -6.08 1.48 11.37
C GLU A 161 -7.54 1.04 11.46
N ALA A 162 -8.09 0.42 10.40
CA ALA A 162 -9.44 -0.12 10.42
C ALA A 162 -9.58 -1.26 11.45
N VAL A 163 -8.56 -2.12 11.59
CA VAL A 163 -8.52 -3.16 12.64
C VAL A 163 -8.58 -2.51 14.02
N LEU A 164 -7.71 -1.53 14.28
CA LEU A 164 -7.64 -0.83 15.57
C LEU A 164 -8.95 -0.09 15.88
N SER A 165 -9.60 0.48 14.87
CA SER A 165 -10.87 1.18 15.00
C SER A 165 -12.04 0.25 15.35
N ASP A 166 -12.06 -0.96 14.79
CA ASP A 166 -13.08 -1.98 15.13
C ASP A 166 -12.97 -2.43 16.60
N TYR A 167 -11.75 -2.35 17.19
CA TYR A 167 -11.50 -2.54 18.63
C TYR A 167 -11.77 -1.29 19.47
N ASN A 168 -11.51 -0.09 18.94
CA ASN A 168 -11.64 1.20 19.63
C ASN A 168 -13.08 1.75 19.66
N ILE A 169 -14.10 0.92 19.44
CA ILE A 169 -15.49 1.24 19.81
C ILE A 169 -15.65 1.14 21.34
N ASN A 170 -14.80 1.89 22.06
CA ASN A 170 -14.95 2.27 23.45
C ASN A 170 -14.42 3.73 23.57
N PRO A 171 -15.29 4.74 23.75
CA PRO A 171 -14.97 6.15 23.55
C PRO A 171 -14.15 6.81 24.67
N GLU A 172 -13.33 6.06 25.43
CA GLU A 172 -12.68 6.58 26.64
C GLU A 172 -11.15 6.57 26.66
N ILE A 173 -10.44 6.34 25.55
CA ILE A 173 -8.97 6.45 25.56
C ILE A 173 -8.43 7.19 24.33
N LEU A 174 -8.42 8.52 24.43
CA LEU A 174 -7.38 9.43 23.98
C LEU A 174 -7.22 10.53 25.03
#